data_AF-A0A932NW23-F1
#
_entry.id   AF-A0A932NW23-F1
#
_cell.length_a   1.000
_cell.length_b   1.000
_cell.length_c   1.000
_cell.angle_alpha   90.00
_cell.angle_beta   90.00
_cell.angle_gamma   90.00
#
_symmetry.space_group_name_H-M   'P 1'
#
loop_
_entity.id
_entity.type
_entity.pdbx_description
1 polymer ?
#
loop_
_entity_poly.entity_id
_entity_poly.type
_entity_poly.pdbx_seq_one_letter_code
_entity_poly.pdbx_strand_id
1 'polypeptide(L)'
;MDPREHLTEIKAKLVASSVVASIAIVEEYTLPDRGYLRARLGLSNHDFLEVAEYFVLEQGHWVTRRYRYQWMDQSQRVLRKRWDNVEHFPGLENFPHHIHMGEESRVEPGRSVSIIELIDAVEQELSGSADS
;
A
#
# COMPACT_ATOMS: atom_id res chain seq x y z
N MET A 1 -16.06 -12.98 10.39
CA MET A 1 -15.45 -12.03 9.45
C MET A 1 -14.88 -12.85 8.32
N ASP A 2 -15.31 -12.65 7.07
CA ASP A 2 -14.85 -13.44 5.92
C ASP A 2 -13.68 -12.72 5.20
N PRO A 3 -12.53 -13.38 4.96
CA PRO A 3 -11.41 -12.77 4.23
C PRO A 3 -11.80 -12.31 2.81
N ARG A 4 -12.82 -12.91 2.19
CA ARG A 4 -13.34 -12.51 0.88
C ARG A 4 -14.12 -11.20 0.94
N GLU A 5 -14.83 -10.95 2.05
CA GLU A 5 -15.49 -9.66 2.29
C GLU A 5 -14.42 -8.56 2.42
N HIS A 6 -13.34 -8.83 3.15
CA HIS A 6 -12.25 -7.86 3.28
C HIS A 6 -11.53 -7.55 1.96
N LEU A 7 -11.24 -8.57 1.14
CA LEU A 7 -10.72 -8.33 -0.21
C LEU A 7 -11.70 -7.50 -1.05
N THR A 8 -13.00 -7.70 -0.86
CA THR A 8 -14.03 -6.92 -1.56
C THR A 8 -14.01 -5.46 -1.09
N GLU A 9 -13.85 -5.20 0.21
CA GLU A 9 -13.68 -3.85 0.76
C GLU A 9 -12.44 -3.15 0.20
N ILE A 10 -11.30 -3.84 0.17
CA ILE A 10 -10.06 -3.29 -0.40
C ILE A 10 -10.30 -2.92 -1.87
N LYS A 11 -10.84 -3.84 -2.68
CA LYS A 11 -11.12 -3.59 -4.10
C LYS A 11 -12.14 -2.47 -4.30
N ALA A 12 -13.16 -2.37 -3.44
CA ALA A 12 -14.13 -1.29 -3.47
C ALA A 12 -13.47 0.07 -3.19
N LYS A 13 -12.56 0.16 -2.20
CA LYS A 13 -11.77 1.37 -1.95
C LYS A 13 -10.92 1.75 -3.16
N LEU A 14 -10.26 0.79 -3.81
CA LEU A 14 -9.48 1.04 -5.03
C LEU A 14 -10.35 1.61 -6.15
N VAL A 15 -11.54 1.04 -6.39
CA VAL A 15 -12.46 1.48 -7.45
C VAL A 15 -13.10 2.84 -7.15
N ALA A 16 -13.42 3.11 -5.88
CA ALA A 16 -14.06 4.35 -5.46
C ALA A 16 -13.08 5.55 -5.41
N SER A 17 -11.78 5.28 -5.38
CA SER A 17 -10.75 6.30 -5.26
C SER A 17 -10.59 7.11 -6.55
N SER A 18 -10.71 8.44 -6.45
CA SER A 18 -10.53 9.34 -7.61
C SER A 18 -9.09 9.43 -8.11
N VAL A 19 -8.10 9.03 -7.29
CA VAL A 19 -6.69 9.03 -7.68
C VAL A 19 -6.26 7.72 -8.33
N VAL A 20 -7.08 6.67 -8.30
CA VAL A 20 -6.79 5.40 -8.97
C VAL A 20 -7.46 5.40 -10.35
N ALA A 21 -6.66 5.54 -11.39
CA ALA A 21 -7.12 5.59 -12.78
C ALA A 21 -7.26 4.21 -13.43
N SER A 22 -6.49 3.22 -12.98
CA SER A 22 -6.59 1.84 -13.47
C SER A 22 -6.14 0.84 -12.42
N ILE A 23 -6.69 -0.37 -12.49
CA ILE A 23 -6.40 -1.47 -11.56
C ILE A 23 -6.12 -2.73 -12.36
N ALA A 24 -4.99 -3.39 -12.08
CA ALA A 24 -4.70 -4.73 -12.56
C ALA A 24 -4.36 -5.63 -11.35
N ILE A 25 -5.24 -6.59 -11.06
CA ILE A 25 -4.97 -7.59 -10.02
C ILE A 25 -3.92 -8.56 -10.55
N VAL A 26 -2.81 -8.68 -9.83
CA VAL A 26 -1.70 -9.57 -10.16
C VAL A 26 -1.92 -10.93 -9.50
N GLU A 27 -2.31 -10.92 -8.23
CA GLU A 27 -2.51 -12.12 -7.42
C GLU A 27 -3.45 -11.81 -6.26
N GLU A 28 -4.38 -12.71 -5.97
CA GLU A 28 -5.18 -12.66 -4.74
C GLU A 28 -5.51 -14.07 -4.27
N TYR A 29 -5.56 -14.28 -2.96
CA TYR A 29 -6.05 -15.52 -2.38
C TYR A 29 -6.53 -15.30 -0.94
N THR A 30 -7.35 -16.23 -0.46
CA THR A 30 -7.87 -16.24 0.91
C THR A 30 -7.74 -17.61 1.54
N LEU A 31 -7.48 -17.63 2.84
CA LEU A 31 -7.59 -18.77 3.74
C LEU A 31 -8.48 -18.36 4.93
N PRO A 32 -9.00 -19.27 5.76
CA PRO A 32 -10.05 -18.94 6.73
C PRO A 32 -9.77 -17.74 7.64
N ASP A 33 -8.50 -17.51 8.00
CA ASP A 33 -8.04 -16.49 8.93
C ASP A 33 -7.10 -15.45 8.30
N ARG A 34 -6.94 -15.43 6.97
CA ARG A 34 -5.92 -14.57 6.30
C ARG A 34 -6.18 -14.40 4.81
N GLY A 35 -5.53 -13.43 4.22
CA GLY A 35 -5.55 -13.27 2.77
C GLY A 35 -4.35 -12.49 2.27
N TYR A 36 -4.28 -12.43 0.95
CA TYR A 36 -3.25 -11.71 0.22
C TYR A 36 -3.85 -11.02 -0.98
N LEU A 37 -3.37 -9.81 -1.26
CA LEU A 37 -3.66 -9.08 -2.47
C LEU A 37 -2.37 -8.46 -3.01
N ARG A 38 -2.15 -8.66 -4.31
CA ARG A 38 -1.20 -7.89 -5.10
C ARG A 38 -1.90 -7.26 -6.29
N ALA A 39 -1.79 -5.94 -6.41
CA ALA A 39 -2.36 -5.19 -7.52
C ALA A 39 -1.39 -4.11 -8.02
N ARG A 40 -1.51 -3.80 -9.31
CA ARG A 40 -0.85 -2.68 -9.97
C ARG A 40 -1.87 -1.62 -10.29
N LEU A 41 -1.58 -0.40 -9.88
CA LEU A 41 -2.45 0.75 -9.99
C LEU A 41 -1.77 1.79 -10.88
N GLY A 42 -2.51 2.30 -11.86
CA GLY A 42 -2.16 3.56 -12.51
C GLY A 42 -2.84 4.69 -11.75
N LEU A 43 -2.08 5.69 -11.34
CA LEU A 43 -2.61 6.85 -10.61
C LEU A 43 -3.07 7.95 -11.57
N SER A 44 -3.91 8.87 -11.09
CA SER A 44 -4.47 9.98 -11.89
C SER A 44 -3.42 10.97 -12.37
N ASN A 45 -2.28 11.06 -11.69
CA ASN A 45 -1.10 11.83 -12.12
C ASN A 45 -0.18 11.05 -13.08
N HIS A 46 -0.64 9.91 -13.62
CA HIS A 46 0.09 8.96 -14.47
C HIS A 46 1.19 8.14 -13.79
N ASP A 47 1.42 8.33 -12.49
CA ASP A 47 2.39 7.52 -11.76
C ASP A 47 1.92 6.07 -11.61
N PHE A 48 2.86 5.21 -11.25
CA PHE A 48 2.66 3.80 -11.01
C PHE A 48 2.69 3.48 -9.52
N LEU A 49 1.74 2.68 -9.04
CA LEU A 49 1.74 2.16 -7.67
C LEU A 49 1.49 0.64 -7.68
N GLU A 50 2.47 -0.14 -7.22
CA GLU A 50 2.25 -1.57 -6.92
C GLU A 50 1.98 -1.74 -5.43
N VAL A 51 0.87 -2.40 -5.09
CA VAL A 51 0.53 -2.76 -3.72
C VAL A 51 0.57 -4.27 -3.54
N ALA A 52 1.24 -4.73 -2.49
CA ALA A 52 1.20 -6.12 -2.04
C ALA A 52 0.94 -6.14 -0.53
N GLU A 53 -0.15 -6.75 -0.10
CA GLU A 53 -0.55 -6.85 1.30
C GLU A 53 -0.93 -8.29 1.66
N TYR A 54 -0.37 -8.76 2.77
CA TYR A 54 -0.78 -9.96 3.47
C TYR A 54 -1.40 -9.56 4.82
N PHE A 55 -2.66 -9.93 5.01
CA PHE A 55 -3.44 -9.60 6.20
C PHE A 55 -3.92 -10.87 6.91
N VAL A 56 -4.16 -10.77 8.22
CA VAL A 56 -4.62 -11.88 9.06
C VAL A 56 -5.72 -11.42 10.01
N LEU A 57 -6.60 -12.33 10.43
CA LEU A 57 -7.65 -12.08 11.39
C LEU A 57 -7.09 -12.22 12.81
N GLU A 58 -7.05 -11.13 13.55
CA GLU A 58 -6.56 -11.08 14.92
C GLU A 58 -7.56 -10.38 15.82
N GLN A 59 -7.96 -11.06 16.91
CA GLN A 59 -8.91 -10.52 17.89
C GLN A 59 -10.16 -9.92 17.23
N GLY A 60 -10.63 -10.54 16.14
CA GLY A 60 -11.81 -10.09 15.40
C GLY A 60 -11.59 -8.93 14.44
N HIS A 61 -10.35 -8.55 14.13
CA HIS A 61 -10.02 -7.48 13.17
C HIS A 61 -8.99 -7.96 12.13
N TRP A 62 -9.08 -7.44 10.91
CA TRP A 62 -8.05 -7.66 9.90
C TRP A 62 -6.83 -6.79 10.18
N VAL A 63 -5.67 -7.42 10.27
CA VAL A 63 -4.40 -6.77 10.58
C VAL A 63 -3.42 -7.03 9.44
N THR A 64 -2.88 -5.95 8.88
CA THR A 64 -1.78 -5.98 7.90
C THR A 64 -0.52 -6.52 8.57
N ARG A 65 -0.01 -7.66 8.11
CA ARG A 65 1.16 -8.33 8.70
C ARG A 65 2.41 -8.25 7.86
N ARG A 66 2.28 -8.32 6.54
CA ARG A 66 3.40 -8.08 5.62
C ARG A 66 2.90 -7.24 4.48
N TYR A 67 3.69 -6.25 4.09
CA TYR A 67 3.33 -5.42 2.96
C TYR A 67 4.54 -4.84 2.27
N ARG A 68 4.33 -4.49 1.00
CA ARG A 68 5.26 -3.72 0.21
C ARG A 68 4.45 -2.89 -0.77
N TYR A 69 4.54 -1.57 -0.65
CA TYR A 69 3.84 -0.63 -1.51
C TYR A 69 4.86 0.25 -2.19
N GLN A 70 4.97 0.17 -3.51
CA GLN A 70 6.00 0.87 -4.28
C GLN A 70 5.36 1.85 -5.25
N TRP A 71 5.50 3.14 -4.94
CA TRP A 71 5.07 4.25 -5.79
C TRP A 71 6.26 4.78 -6.58
N MET A 72 6.14 4.79 -7.91
CA MET A 72 7.15 5.29 -8.83
C MET A 72 6.53 6.27 -9.84
N ASP A 73 7.40 6.99 -10.54
CA ASP A 73 6.99 7.74 -11.73
C ASP A 73 6.35 6.83 -12.81
N GLN A 74 5.69 7.45 -13.79
CA GLN A 74 5.07 6.73 -14.92
C GLN A 74 6.02 5.73 -15.61
N SER A 75 7.32 6.05 -15.69
CA SER A 75 8.31 5.20 -16.35
C SER A 75 8.83 4.04 -15.49
N GLN A 76 8.44 4.00 -14.21
CA GLN A 76 8.92 3.06 -13.19
C GLN A 76 10.44 3.09 -13.01
N ARG A 77 11.06 4.26 -13.17
CA ARG A 77 12.51 4.48 -13.03
C ARG A 77 12.85 5.27 -11.79
N VAL A 78 11.98 6.19 -11.38
CA VAL A 78 12.20 7.07 -10.24
C VAL A 78 11.25 6.65 -9.13
N LEU A 79 11.80 6.29 -7.98
CA LEU A 79 11.02 6.01 -6.79
C LEU A 79 10.41 7.32 -6.28
N ARG A 80 9.11 7.33 -5.99
CA ARG A 80 8.47 8.41 -5.22
C ARG A 80 8.55 8.06 -3.75
N LYS A 81 7.93 6.94 -3.38
CA LYS A 81 7.93 6.39 -2.03
C LYS A 81 7.82 4.87 -2.05
N ARG A 82 8.41 4.19 -1.07
CA ARG A 82 8.11 2.78 -0.81
C ARG A 82 7.85 2.54 0.67
N TRP A 83 6.68 2.01 0.98
CA TRP A 83 6.36 1.50 2.31
C TRP A 83 6.69 0.02 2.37
N ASP A 84 7.41 -0.40 3.39
CA ASP A 84 7.86 -1.77 3.57
C ASP A 84 7.93 -2.10 5.07
N ASN A 85 7.80 -3.38 5.40
CA ASN A 85 7.93 -3.87 6.77
C ASN A 85 8.82 -5.11 6.90
N VAL A 86 9.69 -5.38 5.91
CA VAL A 86 10.79 -6.31 6.08
C VAL A 86 11.76 -5.77 7.15
N GLU A 87 12.26 -6.67 7.99
CA GLU A 87 13.09 -6.41 9.17
C GLU A 87 14.52 -5.92 8.84
N HIS A 88 14.66 -4.82 8.10
CA HIS A 88 15.95 -4.28 7.65
C HIS A 88 16.59 -3.29 8.64
N PHE A 89 15.79 -2.52 9.39
CA PHE A 89 16.26 -1.33 10.13
C PHE A 89 15.89 -1.36 11.63
N PRO A 90 16.47 -2.27 12.44
CA PRO A 90 16.07 -2.48 13.84
C PRO A 90 16.23 -1.27 14.77
N GLY A 91 17.00 -0.25 14.35
CA GLY A 91 17.19 1.00 15.10
C GLY A 91 16.16 2.10 14.82
N LEU A 92 15.23 1.90 13.88
CA LEU A 92 14.16 2.88 13.61
C LEU A 92 13.06 2.79 14.64
N GLU A 93 12.46 3.94 14.94
CA GLU A 93 11.21 4.00 15.67
C GLU A 93 10.14 3.19 14.92
N ASN A 94 9.30 2.45 15.65
CA ASN A 94 8.23 1.60 15.10
C ASN A 94 8.69 0.51 14.13
N PHE A 95 9.91 -0.01 14.31
CA PHE A 95 10.39 -1.21 13.61
C PHE A 95 9.33 -2.34 13.62
N PRO A 96 9.07 -3.02 12.49
CA PRO A 96 9.86 -3.01 11.25
C PRO A 96 9.41 -2.03 10.18
N HIS A 97 8.47 -1.14 10.50
CA HIS A 97 7.80 -0.30 9.53
C HIS A 97 8.68 0.87 9.09
N HIS A 98 8.91 1.01 7.79
CA HIS A 98 9.74 2.08 7.24
C HIS A 98 9.25 2.54 5.87
N ILE A 99 9.68 3.74 5.50
CA ILE A 99 9.35 4.38 4.22
C ILE A 99 10.64 4.82 3.53
N HIS A 100 10.88 4.35 2.32
CA HIS A 100 11.91 4.89 1.44
C HIS A 100 11.38 6.12 0.70
N MET A 101 12.14 7.21 0.66
CA MET A 101 11.70 8.52 0.17
C MET A 101 12.55 8.98 -1.02
N GLY A 102 12.01 8.93 -2.24
CA GLY A 102 12.70 9.35 -3.47
C GLY A 102 13.83 8.41 -3.94
N GLU A 103 14.54 7.79 -3.01
CA GLU A 103 15.64 6.87 -3.25
C GLU A 103 15.68 5.77 -2.19
N GLU A 104 16.33 4.65 -2.52
CA GLU A 104 16.41 3.47 -1.66
C GLU A 104 17.18 3.72 -0.35
N SER A 105 18.18 4.62 -0.36
CA SER A 105 19.03 4.93 0.80
C SER A 105 18.37 5.86 1.81
N ARG A 106 17.36 6.64 1.40
CA ARG A 106 16.70 7.60 2.27
C ARG A 106 15.50 6.95 2.94
N VAL A 107 15.70 6.49 4.18
CA VAL A 107 14.73 5.73 4.95
C VAL A 107 14.22 6.54 6.15
N GLU A 108 12.90 6.61 6.30
CA GLU A 108 12.23 7.27 7.41
C GLU A 108 11.40 6.23 8.23
N PRO A 109 11.25 6.42 9.56
CA PRO A 109 10.35 5.61 10.38
C PRO A 109 8.93 5.60 9.81
N GLY A 110 8.30 4.43 9.82
CA GLY A 110 6.91 4.25 9.39
C GLY A 110 5.99 3.78 10.51
N ARG A 111 4.79 3.37 10.12
CA ARG A 111 3.87 2.56 10.95
C ARG A 111 3.28 1.45 10.08
N SER A 112 2.58 0.51 10.68
CA SER A 112 1.76 -0.43 9.90
C SER A 112 0.66 0.33 9.17
N VAL A 113 0.48 0.03 7.88
CA VAL A 113 -0.49 0.66 6.98
C VAL A 113 -1.11 -0.41 6.09
N SER A 114 -2.44 -0.49 6.08
CA SER A 114 -3.22 -1.30 5.12
C SER A 114 -3.31 -0.64 3.75
N ILE A 115 -3.70 -1.37 2.71
CA ILE A 115 -3.96 -0.79 1.38
C ILE A 115 -5.04 0.29 1.47
N ILE A 116 -6.07 0.12 2.30
CA ILE A 116 -7.15 1.10 2.46
C ILE A 116 -6.57 2.44 2.97
N GLU A 117 -5.80 2.39 4.06
CA GLU A 117 -5.15 3.57 4.63
C GLU A 117 -4.08 4.17 3.70
N LEU A 118 -3.37 3.32 2.94
CA LEU A 118 -2.39 3.79 1.96
C LEU A 118 -3.08 4.65 0.89
N ILE A 119 -4.21 4.20 0.36
CA ILE A 119 -4.93 4.97 -0.65
C ILE A 119 -5.44 6.29 -0.07
N ASP A 120 -5.92 6.32 1.17
CA ASP A 120 -6.27 7.59 1.85
C ASP A 120 -5.06 8.55 1.90
N ALA A 121 -3.86 8.03 2.19
CA ALA A 121 -2.63 8.83 2.23
C ALA A 121 -2.22 9.35 0.83
N VAL A 122 -2.33 8.52 -0.20
CA VAL A 122 -2.03 8.91 -1.60
C VAL A 122 -3.04 9.95 -2.10
N GLU A 123 -4.33 9.82 -1.75
CA GLU A 123 -5.37 10.81 -2.04
C GLU A 123 -5.02 12.18 -1.43
N GLN A 124 -4.58 12.21 -0.18
CA GLN A 124 -4.17 13.45 0.51
C GLN A 124 -2.94 14.09 -0.14
N GLU A 125 -1.93 13.28 -0.50
CA GLU A 125 -0.70 13.79 -1.10
C GLU A 125 -0.92 14.37 -2.51
N LEU A 126 -1.75 13.72 -3.31
CA LEU A 126 -2.07 14.19 -4.66
C LEU A 126 -3.05 15.37 -4.67
N SER A 127 -3.96 15.46 -3.69
CA SER A 127 -4.84 16.64 -3.55
C SER A 127 -4.10 17.86 -3.03
N GLY A 128 -3.13 17.70 -2.12
CA GLY A 128 -2.29 18.79 -1.61
C GLY A 128 -1.25 19.33 -2.60
N SER A 129 -0.96 18.58 -3.67
CA SER A 129 0.00 18.99 -4.71
C SER A 129 -0.60 19.90 -5.79
N ALA A 130 -1.92 20.14 -5.76
CA ALA A 130 -2.61 20.97 -6.77
C ALA A 130 -2.45 22.48 -6.58
N ASP A 131 -1.81 22.93 -5.49
CA ASP A 131 -1.65 24.34 -5.10
C ASP A 131 -0.18 24.83 -5.00
N SER A 132 0.74 24.30 -5.82
CA SER A 132 2.15 24.76 -5.86
C SER A 132 2.65 25.11 -7.25
#